data_AF-A0A812XDR2-F1
#
_entry.id   AF-A0A812XDR2-F1
#
_cell.length_a   1.000
_cell.length_b   1.000
_cell.length_c   1.000
_cell.angle_alpha   90.00
_cell.angle_beta   90.00
_cell.angle_gamma   90.00
#
_symmetry.space_group_name_H-M   'P 1'
#
loop_
_entity.id
_entity.type
_entity.pdbx_description
1 polymer ?
#
loop_
_entity_poly.entity_id
_entity_poly.type
_entity_poly.pdbx_seq_one_letter_code
_entity_poly.pdbx_strand_id
1 'polypeptide(L)'
;MALLALASVANLGVLLGSRQQPGELCSSKYSEAVEKWRLLSRFPTEYSPRDHRPDWYWEFLLEGQQKGRPSTDRIANLQMDDIGYGDQWLEVLFGQAQEGVVGCFVHGGRYWEVTMDLAQLLDLLPEANRSLFLEGVCRMLPPAARASTLAGFLPSSLRLSMCTPHDCTPEWITRILIPEFEAGKMFGSPAASLLTGIFLQDVVNVQEVLNWPSLHLDFAIAGVDNCGTTSLHRNLEQHPEIAFSSSEEDFFFVSDVVHRLLPLRSQVEEFNRRIALAKDKKWQETSQFVS
;
A
#
# COMPACT_ATOMS: atom_id res chain seq x y z
N MET A 1 58.65 45.97 31.20
CA MET A 1 57.33 45.91 30.56
C MET A 1 57.34 44.71 29.63
N ALA A 2 56.79 43.58 30.08
CA ALA A 2 56.71 42.35 29.30
C ALA A 2 55.23 42.11 28.97
N LEU A 3 54.91 42.10 27.67
CA LEU A 3 53.57 41.82 27.14
C LEU A 3 53.38 40.30 27.05
N LEU A 4 52.49 39.77 27.89
CA LEU A 4 51.99 38.40 27.82
C LEU A 4 50.92 38.31 26.72
N ALA A 5 51.25 37.60 25.63
CA ALA A 5 50.31 37.23 24.58
C ALA A 5 49.61 35.92 24.97
N LEU A 6 48.31 36.01 25.25
CA LEU A 6 47.42 34.86 25.43
C LEU A 6 47.05 34.29 24.05
N ALA A 7 47.59 33.12 23.72
CA ALA A 7 47.19 32.35 22.56
C ALA A 7 45.88 31.60 22.87
N SER A 8 44.79 32.01 22.20
CA SER A 8 43.52 31.29 22.19
C SER A 8 43.63 30.06 21.30
N VAL A 9 43.61 28.87 21.91
CA VAL A 9 43.51 27.60 21.20
C VAL A 9 42.05 27.42 20.78
N ALA A 10 41.73 27.79 19.55
CA ALA A 10 40.44 27.51 18.95
C ALA A 10 40.31 25.98 18.76
N ASN A 11 39.44 25.39 19.56
CA ASN A 11 39.05 23.99 19.49
C ASN A 11 38.24 23.78 18.19
N LEU A 12 38.92 23.43 17.08
CA LEU A 12 38.26 22.85 15.91
C LEU A 12 37.83 21.42 16.29
N GLY A 13 36.71 21.34 17.02
CA GLY A 13 35.95 20.11 17.14
C GLY A 13 35.43 19.74 15.77
N VAL A 14 36.15 18.84 15.08
CA VAL A 14 35.69 18.21 13.86
C VAL A 14 34.40 17.46 14.23
N LEU A 15 33.25 18.06 13.91
CA LEU A 15 31.97 17.36 13.85
C LEU A 15 32.06 16.35 12.68
N LEU A 16 32.75 15.24 12.92
CA LEU A 16 32.53 14.00 12.20
C LEU A 16 31.13 13.53 12.58
N GLY A 17 30.11 14.18 12.02
CA GLY A 17 28.76 13.65 12.03
C GLY A 17 28.85 12.29 11.35
N SER A 18 28.74 11.22 12.14
CA SER A 18 28.59 9.88 11.60
C SER A 18 27.43 9.95 10.62
N ARG A 19 27.74 9.74 9.34
CA ARG A 19 26.74 9.72 8.29
C ARG A 19 25.93 8.44 8.51
N GLN A 20 24.91 8.53 9.36
CA GLN A 20 24.00 7.42 9.61
C GLN A 20 23.50 6.92 8.27
N GLN A 21 23.59 5.60 8.07
CA GLN A 21 23.10 5.03 6.82
C GLN A 21 21.58 5.26 6.77
N PRO A 22 21.01 5.65 5.61
CA PRO A 22 19.58 5.95 5.50
C PRO A 22 18.65 4.88 6.10
N GLY A 23 19.05 3.60 6.08
CA GLY A 23 18.29 2.49 6.68
C GLY A 23 18.22 2.50 8.21
N GLU A 24 19.29 2.97 8.88
CA GLU A 24 19.31 3.08 10.34
C GLU A 24 18.26 4.09 10.82
N LEU A 25 18.06 5.18 10.06
CA LEU A 25 17.05 6.19 10.38
C LEU A 25 15.63 5.65 10.23
N CYS A 26 15.34 4.90 9.15
CA CYS A 26 14.04 4.25 8.96
C CYS A 26 13.74 3.28 10.10
N SER A 27 14.67 2.37 10.43
CA SER A 27 14.49 1.39 11.51
C SER A 27 14.33 2.05 12.87
N SER A 28 15.19 3.02 13.21
CA SER A 28 15.11 3.76 14.48
C SER A 28 13.74 4.42 14.65
N LYS A 29 13.30 5.21 13.65
CA LYS A 29 12.00 5.89 13.69
C LYS A 29 10.82 4.93 13.72
N TYR A 30 10.94 3.77 13.07
CA TYR A 30 9.91 2.73 13.15
C TYR A 30 9.85 2.14 14.56
N SER A 31 11.00 1.80 15.13
CA SER A 31 11.12 1.20 16.47
C SER A 31 10.61 2.11 17.59
N GLU A 32 10.88 3.42 17.49
CA GLU A 32 10.46 4.42 18.48
C GLU A 32 8.93 4.54 18.60
N ALA A 33 8.20 4.19 17.54
CA ALA A 33 6.75 4.32 17.47
C ALA A 33 6.06 3.10 16.84
N VAL A 34 6.59 1.89 17.07
CA VAL A 34 6.14 0.65 16.41
C VAL A 34 4.63 0.41 16.50
N GLU A 35 4.05 0.62 17.69
CA GLU A 35 2.61 0.40 17.90
C GLU A 35 1.74 1.41 17.15
N LYS A 36 2.21 2.65 17.02
CA LYS A 36 1.53 3.67 16.23
C LYS A 36 1.54 3.30 14.75
N TRP A 37 2.70 2.94 14.21
CA TRP A 37 2.82 2.56 12.80
C TRP A 37 1.96 1.33 12.48
N ARG A 38 2.01 0.30 13.34
CA ARG A 38 1.18 -0.89 13.22
C ARG A 38 -0.32 -0.63 13.30
N LEU A 39 -0.76 0.35 14.10
CA LEU A 39 -2.17 0.74 14.16
C LEU A 39 -2.63 1.33 12.82
N LEU A 40 -1.78 2.12 12.17
CA LEU A 40 -2.06 2.74 10.87
C LEU A 40 -1.96 1.73 9.71
N SER A 41 -1.16 0.68 9.85
CA SER A 41 -0.97 -0.40 8.86
C SER A 41 -2.17 -1.37 8.71
N ARG A 42 -3.27 -1.21 9.47
CA ARG A 42 -4.34 -2.22 9.53
C ARG A 42 -5.33 -2.19 8.36
N PHE A 43 -5.29 -1.18 7.51
CA PHE A 43 -6.33 -0.98 6.51
C PHE A 43 -5.96 -1.68 5.20
N PRO A 44 -6.84 -2.49 4.62
CA PRO A 44 -6.56 -3.15 3.35
C PRO A 44 -6.37 -2.10 2.24
N THR A 45 -5.43 -2.38 1.34
CA THR A 45 -5.13 -1.57 0.15
C THR A 45 -5.73 -2.16 -1.12
N GLU A 46 -6.20 -3.40 -1.04
CA GLU A 46 -6.76 -4.18 -2.12
C GLU A 46 -8.14 -4.71 -1.73
N TYR A 47 -9.04 -4.82 -2.71
CA TYR A 47 -10.31 -5.53 -2.61
C TYR A 47 -10.30 -6.70 -3.59
N SER A 48 -10.70 -7.87 -3.12
CA SER A 48 -10.98 -8.99 -4.02
C SER A 48 -12.48 -9.05 -4.30
N PRO A 49 -12.95 -9.35 -5.52
CA PRO A 49 -14.36 -9.64 -5.71
C PRO A 49 -14.77 -10.87 -4.88
N ARG A 50 -15.99 -10.89 -4.35
CA ARG A 50 -16.49 -12.01 -3.54
C ARG A 50 -16.53 -13.31 -4.34
N ASP A 51 -16.88 -13.27 -5.62
CA ASP A 51 -16.88 -14.45 -6.49
C ASP A 51 -15.48 -15.07 -6.68
N HIS A 52 -14.42 -14.30 -6.40
CA HIS A 52 -13.04 -14.76 -6.47
C HIS A 52 -12.52 -15.30 -5.13
N ARG A 53 -13.28 -15.18 -4.03
CA ARG A 53 -12.86 -15.59 -2.70
C ARG A 53 -13.96 -16.34 -1.96
N PRO A 54 -13.63 -17.46 -1.31
CA PRO A 54 -14.60 -18.18 -0.47
C PRO A 54 -15.13 -17.29 0.67
N ASP A 55 -16.39 -17.49 1.08
CA ASP A 55 -17.11 -16.64 2.04
C ASP A 55 -16.34 -16.35 3.34
N TRP A 56 -15.58 -17.33 3.82
CA TRP A 56 -14.74 -17.19 5.03
C TRP A 56 -13.73 -16.05 4.95
N TYR A 57 -13.27 -15.68 3.74
CA TYR A 57 -12.29 -14.61 3.54
C TYR A 57 -12.86 -13.26 3.97
N TRP A 58 -14.15 -13.09 3.71
CA TRP A 58 -14.89 -11.87 4.03
C TRP A 58 -15.22 -11.80 5.52
N GLU A 59 -15.63 -12.91 6.11
CA GLU A 59 -15.82 -13.03 7.56
C GLU A 59 -14.55 -12.66 8.32
N PHE A 60 -13.38 -13.14 7.85
CA PHE A 60 -12.09 -12.79 8.45
C PHE A 60 -11.76 -11.30 8.36
N LEU A 61 -11.94 -10.69 7.19
CA LEU A 61 -11.71 -9.25 7.02
C LEU A 61 -12.63 -8.43 7.93
N LEU A 62 -13.91 -8.81 8.02
CA LEU A 62 -14.91 -8.12 8.84
C LEU A 62 -14.70 -8.35 10.35
N GLU A 63 -14.33 -9.56 10.78
CA GLU A 63 -13.99 -9.84 12.19
C GLU A 63 -12.77 -9.04 12.66
N GLY A 64 -11.75 -8.92 11.79
CA GLY A 64 -10.59 -8.08 12.03
C GLY A 64 -10.97 -6.60 12.21
N GLN A 65 -11.99 -6.14 11.50
CA GLN A 65 -12.52 -4.77 11.61
C GLN A 65 -13.35 -4.54 12.87
N GLN A 66 -14.13 -5.53 13.32
CA GLN A 66 -14.97 -5.41 14.52
C GLN A 66 -14.14 -5.39 15.81
N LYS A 67 -12.98 -6.04 15.84
CA LYS A 67 -12.09 -6.08 17.01
C LYS A 67 -11.48 -4.71 17.31
N GLY A 68 -12.10 -3.97 18.24
CA GLY A 68 -11.58 -2.72 18.81
C GLY A 68 -12.35 -1.46 18.42
N ARG A 69 -13.45 -1.58 17.65
CA ARG A 69 -14.34 -0.45 17.34
C ARG A 69 -15.49 -0.38 18.36
N PRO A 70 -15.90 0.82 18.81
CA PRO A 70 -17.07 0.96 19.67
C PRO A 70 -18.33 0.49 18.94
N SER A 71 -19.30 -0.08 19.67
CA SER A 71 -20.58 -0.57 19.10
C SER A 71 -21.43 0.53 18.46
N THR A 72 -21.10 1.80 18.69
CA THR A 72 -21.73 2.95 18.03
C THR A 72 -21.13 3.23 16.64
N ASP A 73 -20.02 2.59 16.28
CA ASP A 73 -19.43 2.71 14.95
C ASP A 73 -20.36 2.05 13.94
N ARG A 74 -20.81 2.85 12.96
CA ARG A 74 -21.74 2.42 11.90
C ARG A 74 -21.20 1.20 11.15
N ILE A 75 -19.88 1.09 11.06
CA ILE A 75 -19.15 -0.02 10.42
C ILE A 75 -19.24 -1.30 11.25
N ALA A 76 -19.23 -1.20 12.59
CA ALA A 76 -19.33 -2.37 13.47
C ALA A 76 -20.72 -3.01 13.45
N ASN A 77 -21.74 -2.25 13.04
CA ASN A 77 -23.13 -2.70 12.96
C ASN A 77 -23.54 -3.22 11.57
N LEU A 78 -22.61 -3.30 10.60
CA LEU A 78 -22.89 -3.96 9.33
C LEU A 78 -23.02 -5.48 9.58
N GLN A 79 -24.24 -5.96 9.72
CA GLN A 79 -24.54 -7.39 9.81
C GLN A 79 -24.37 -8.02 8.42
N MET A 80 -23.71 -9.17 8.32
CA MET A 80 -23.55 -9.88 7.04
C MET A 80 -24.87 -10.17 6.33
N ASP A 81 -25.96 -10.30 7.10
CA ASP A 81 -27.31 -10.57 6.60
C ASP A 81 -28.03 -9.30 6.10
N ASP A 82 -27.64 -8.10 6.58
CA ASP A 82 -28.11 -6.79 6.06
C ASP A 82 -27.30 -6.32 4.83
N ILE A 83 -26.14 -6.94 4.56
CA ILE A 83 -25.31 -6.73 3.35
C ILE A 83 -25.88 -7.57 2.19
N GLY A 84 -27.17 -7.44 1.92
CA GLY A 84 -27.72 -7.94 0.65
C GLY A 84 -27.12 -7.14 -0.50
N TYR A 85 -26.31 -7.76 -1.36
CA TYR A 85 -25.85 -7.35 -2.71
C TYR A 85 -25.61 -5.83 -3.00
N GLY A 86 -25.41 -4.99 -1.98
CA GLY A 86 -25.28 -3.55 -2.14
C GLY A 86 -23.84 -3.10 -2.04
N ASP A 87 -23.45 -2.11 -2.84
CA ASP A 87 -22.08 -1.58 -2.93
C ASP A 87 -21.57 -0.87 -1.65
N GLN A 88 -22.39 -0.78 -0.60
CA GLN A 88 -22.08 -0.05 0.65
C GLN A 88 -20.85 -0.59 1.39
N TRP A 89 -20.57 -1.90 1.29
CA TRP A 89 -19.38 -2.46 1.92
C TRP A 89 -18.09 -2.00 1.22
N LEU A 90 -18.12 -1.80 -0.10
CA LEU A 90 -16.98 -1.25 -0.85
C LEU A 90 -16.72 0.19 -0.42
N GLU A 91 -17.76 1.00 -0.22
CA GLU A 91 -17.63 2.36 0.30
C GLU A 91 -16.89 2.39 1.65
N VAL A 92 -17.20 1.43 2.53
CA VAL A 92 -16.54 1.29 3.84
C VAL A 92 -15.08 0.91 3.69
N LEU A 93 -14.77 -0.08 2.85
CA LEU A 93 -13.38 -0.47 2.60
C LEU A 93 -12.57 0.66 1.97
N PHE A 94 -13.15 1.37 1.02
CA PHE A 94 -12.53 2.55 0.41
C PHE A 94 -12.28 3.65 1.45
N GLY A 95 -13.28 3.97 2.26
CA GLY A 95 -13.17 4.97 3.32
C GLY A 95 -12.05 4.63 4.31
N GLN A 96 -11.97 3.36 4.73
CA GLN A 96 -10.90 2.88 5.60
C GLN A 96 -9.51 2.94 4.97
N ALA A 97 -9.39 2.54 3.71
CA ALA A 97 -8.12 2.64 2.99
C ALA A 97 -7.67 4.11 2.88
N GLN A 98 -8.60 5.03 2.58
CA GLN A 98 -8.34 6.47 2.59
C GLN A 98 -7.90 6.97 3.96
N GLU A 99 -8.62 6.61 5.04
CA GLU A 99 -8.27 6.97 6.41
C GLU A 99 -6.87 6.46 6.79
N GLY A 100 -6.52 5.23 6.38
CA GLY A 100 -5.20 4.65 6.61
C GLY A 100 -4.08 5.44 5.96
N VAL A 101 -4.22 5.77 4.67
CA VAL A 101 -3.23 6.56 3.93
C VAL A 101 -3.12 7.99 4.47
N VAL A 102 -4.26 8.66 4.68
CA VAL A 102 -4.29 10.04 5.20
C VAL A 102 -3.71 10.10 6.61
N GLY A 103 -4.12 9.18 7.49
CA GLY A 103 -3.60 9.09 8.86
C GLY A 103 -2.10 8.82 8.88
N CYS A 104 -1.61 7.94 8.00
CA CYS A 104 -0.18 7.71 7.83
C CYS A 104 0.57 8.98 7.41
N PHE A 105 0.05 9.70 6.41
CA PHE A 105 0.65 10.92 5.89
C PHE A 105 0.68 12.06 6.92
N VAL A 106 -0.42 12.28 7.65
CA VAL A 106 -0.51 13.28 8.74
C VAL A 106 0.56 13.05 9.81
N HIS A 107 1.00 11.81 9.98
CA HIS A 107 2.05 11.44 10.92
C HIS A 107 3.46 11.39 10.31
N GLY A 108 3.66 11.93 9.11
CA GLY A 108 4.95 11.96 8.42
C GLY A 108 5.38 10.59 7.90
N GLY A 109 4.41 9.73 7.60
CA GLY A 109 4.64 8.40 7.05
C GLY A 109 4.36 8.29 5.55
N ARG A 110 4.63 7.11 5.01
CA ARG A 110 4.26 6.64 3.68
C ARG A 110 3.56 5.29 3.80
N TYR A 111 2.60 5.05 2.93
CA TYR A 111 1.79 3.84 2.94
C TYR A 111 2.25 2.91 1.82
N TRP A 112 2.37 1.63 2.15
CA TRP A 112 2.94 0.62 1.29
C TRP A 112 2.01 -0.58 1.21
N GLU A 113 1.92 -1.18 0.03
CA GLU A 113 1.43 -2.53 -0.15
C GLU A 113 2.64 -3.48 -0.20
N VAL A 114 2.62 -4.50 0.64
CA VAL A 114 3.61 -5.56 0.71
C VAL A 114 2.94 -6.86 0.29
N THR A 115 3.42 -7.47 -0.79
CA THR A 115 2.99 -8.78 -1.26
C THR A 115 4.12 -9.77 -1.07
N MET A 116 3.85 -10.93 -0.47
CA MET A 116 4.80 -12.01 -0.26
C MET A 116 4.34 -13.25 -1.00
N ASP A 117 5.17 -13.84 -1.85
CA ASP A 117 4.92 -15.16 -2.44
C ASP A 117 5.17 -16.24 -1.37
N LEU A 118 4.10 -16.85 -0.87
CA LEU A 118 4.21 -17.80 0.23
C LEU A 118 4.79 -19.14 -0.23
N ALA A 119 4.57 -19.53 -1.48
CA ALA A 119 5.09 -20.79 -2.02
C ALA A 119 6.60 -20.68 -2.21
N GLN A 120 7.07 -19.61 -2.84
CA GLN A 120 8.48 -19.34 -3.03
C GLN A 120 9.18 -19.12 -1.67
N LEU A 121 8.53 -18.44 -0.73
CA LEU A 121 9.07 -18.28 0.62
C LEU A 121 9.21 -19.62 1.35
N LEU A 122 8.22 -20.51 1.23
CA LEU A 122 8.29 -21.87 1.78
C LEU A 122 9.46 -22.67 1.18
N ASP A 123 9.72 -22.51 -0.12
CA ASP A 123 10.82 -23.19 -0.82
C ASP A 123 12.20 -22.71 -0.36
N LEU A 124 12.34 -21.41 -0.05
CA LEU A 124 13.57 -20.83 0.48
C LEU A 124 13.88 -21.24 1.93
N LEU A 125 12.89 -21.75 2.67
CA LEU A 125 13.09 -22.18 4.04
C LEU A 125 13.72 -23.59 4.12
N PRO A 126 14.67 -23.82 5.05
CA PRO A 126 15.19 -25.15 5.33
C PRO A 126 14.05 -26.12 5.67
N GLU A 127 14.14 -27.38 5.21
CA GLU A 127 13.08 -28.38 5.40
C GLU A 127 12.64 -28.52 6.87
N ALA A 128 13.60 -28.49 7.80
CA ALA A 128 13.36 -28.56 9.24
C ALA A 128 12.46 -27.44 9.79
N ASN A 129 12.34 -26.33 9.05
CA ASN A 129 11.60 -25.13 9.46
C ASN A 129 10.28 -24.93 8.70
N ARG A 130 10.02 -25.71 7.65
CA ARG A 130 8.81 -25.55 6.80
C ARG A 130 7.53 -25.78 7.59
N SER A 131 7.49 -26.77 8.49
CA SER A 131 6.32 -27.06 9.33
C SER A 131 5.97 -25.90 10.27
N LEU A 132 6.99 -25.29 10.90
CA LEU A 132 6.84 -24.14 11.79
C LEU A 132 6.31 -22.92 11.03
N PHE A 133 6.82 -22.66 9.83
CA PHE A 133 6.33 -21.58 8.98
C PHE A 133 4.87 -21.81 8.56
N LEU A 134 4.52 -23.03 8.11
CA LEU A 134 3.15 -23.38 7.76
C LEU A 134 2.20 -23.25 8.95
N GLU A 135 2.63 -23.60 10.15
CA GLU A 135 1.86 -23.37 11.36
C GLU A 135 1.62 -21.87 11.60
N GLY A 136 2.65 -21.03 11.41
CA GLY A 136 2.54 -19.58 11.45
C GLY A 136 1.52 -19.02 10.45
N VAL A 137 1.61 -19.45 9.18
CA VAL A 137 0.64 -19.09 8.14
C VAL A 137 -0.77 -19.52 8.54
N CYS A 138 -0.95 -20.77 8.99
CA CYS A 138 -2.25 -21.27 9.44
C CYS A 138 -2.84 -20.44 10.59
N ARG A 139 -2.03 -19.90 11.52
CA ARG A 139 -2.53 -19.05 12.61
C ARG A 139 -3.10 -17.72 12.11
N MET A 140 -2.53 -17.16 11.04
CA MET A 140 -3.04 -15.94 10.40
C MET A 140 -4.30 -16.20 9.58
N LEU A 141 -4.47 -17.44 9.10
CA LEU A 141 -5.62 -17.83 8.32
C LEU A 141 -6.83 -18.13 9.20
N PRO A 142 -8.05 -17.84 8.72
CA PRO A 142 -9.27 -18.25 9.39
C PRO A 142 -9.49 -19.76 9.29
N PRO A 143 -10.33 -20.35 10.18
CA PRO A 143 -10.47 -21.81 10.32
C PRO A 143 -10.72 -22.56 9.00
N ALA A 144 -11.55 -22.02 8.11
CA ALA A 144 -11.87 -22.66 6.83
C ALA A 144 -10.66 -22.72 5.86
N ALA A 145 -9.77 -21.72 5.87
CA ALA A 145 -8.55 -21.73 5.07
C ALA A 145 -7.46 -22.63 5.67
N ARG A 146 -7.47 -22.84 6.99
CA ARG A 146 -6.48 -23.72 7.66
C ARG A 146 -6.56 -25.14 7.14
N ALA A 147 -7.75 -25.69 6.98
CA ALA A 147 -7.93 -27.05 6.49
C ALA A 147 -7.34 -27.23 5.07
N SER A 148 -7.58 -26.27 4.18
CA SER A 148 -7.04 -26.28 2.82
C SER A 148 -5.51 -26.14 2.81
N THR A 149 -4.97 -25.23 3.63
CA THR A 149 -3.52 -25.03 3.76
C THR A 149 -2.82 -26.27 4.32
N LEU A 150 -3.40 -26.91 5.33
CA LEU A 150 -2.90 -28.17 5.90
C LEU A 150 -2.99 -29.34 4.91
N ALA A 151 -3.91 -29.28 3.95
CA ALA A 151 -3.99 -30.22 2.83
C ALA A 151 -3.00 -29.90 1.69
N GLY A 152 -2.12 -28.91 1.86
CA GLY A 152 -1.10 -28.53 0.89
C GLY A 152 -1.50 -27.39 -0.06
N PHE A 153 -2.70 -26.82 0.09
CA PHE A 153 -3.16 -25.69 -0.72
C PHE A 153 -2.83 -24.36 -0.03
N LEU A 154 -1.56 -23.98 -0.07
CA LEU A 154 -1.10 -22.68 0.41
C LEU A 154 -1.66 -21.56 -0.49
N PRO A 155 -2.12 -20.43 0.07
CA PRO A 155 -2.39 -19.25 -0.75
C PRO A 155 -1.13 -18.84 -1.52
N SER A 156 -1.26 -18.46 -2.80
CA SER A 156 -0.11 -18.06 -3.62
C SER A 156 0.64 -16.86 -3.02
N SER A 157 -0.08 -15.90 -2.46
CA SER A 157 0.52 -14.71 -1.87
C SER A 157 -0.15 -14.26 -0.57
N LEU A 158 0.63 -13.74 0.36
CA LEU A 158 0.18 -12.96 1.51
C LEU A 158 0.32 -11.47 1.19
N ARG A 159 -0.70 -10.68 1.49
CA ARG A 159 -0.71 -9.24 1.26
C ARG A 159 -0.93 -8.48 2.55
N LEU A 160 -0.18 -7.39 2.71
CA LEU A 160 -0.15 -6.57 3.91
C LEU A 160 -0.11 -5.12 3.49
N SER A 161 -0.82 -4.28 4.22
CA SER A 161 -0.63 -2.84 4.15
C SER A 161 0.32 -2.42 5.25
N MET A 162 1.17 -1.43 4.98
CA MET A 162 2.13 -0.95 5.98
C MET A 162 2.31 0.56 5.92
N CYS A 163 2.09 1.24 7.04
CA CYS A 163 2.50 2.61 7.24
C CYS A 163 3.89 2.65 7.86
N THR A 164 4.83 3.39 7.26
CA THR A 164 6.20 3.52 7.75
C THR A 164 6.62 4.99 7.77
N PRO A 165 7.69 5.36 8.49
CA PRO A 165 8.32 6.67 8.34
C PRO A 165 8.61 7.04 6.88
N HIS A 166 8.56 8.34 6.57
CA HIS A 166 8.76 8.87 5.21
C HIS A 166 10.09 8.44 4.55
N ASP A 167 11.14 8.33 5.35
CA ASP A 167 12.50 8.01 4.88
C ASP A 167 12.70 6.53 4.53
N CYS A 168 11.71 5.68 4.80
CA CYS A 168 11.77 4.27 4.45
C CYS A 168 11.63 4.07 2.95
N THR A 169 12.38 3.11 2.41
CA THR A 169 12.34 2.70 1.01
C THR A 169 11.88 1.24 0.89
N PRO A 170 11.45 0.77 -0.30
CA PRO A 170 11.10 -0.63 -0.52
C PRO A 170 12.18 -1.62 -0.02
N GLU A 171 13.45 -1.29 -0.26
CA GLU A 171 14.59 -2.12 0.13
C GLU A 171 14.71 -2.25 1.64
N TRP A 172 14.55 -1.14 2.38
CA TRP A 172 14.63 -1.14 3.84
C TRP A 172 13.43 -1.80 4.50
N ILE A 173 12.24 -1.63 3.92
CA ILE A 173 11.05 -2.35 4.33
C ILE A 173 11.29 -3.86 4.22
N THR A 174 11.79 -4.30 3.07
CA THR A 174 12.03 -5.71 2.77
C THR A 174 13.10 -6.32 3.65
N ARG A 175 14.22 -5.62 3.83
CA ARG A 175 15.40 -6.16 4.52
C ARG A 175 15.38 -6.01 6.03
N ILE A 176 14.72 -4.99 6.55
CA ILE A 176 14.73 -4.68 7.99
C ILE A 176 13.32 -4.78 8.57
N LEU A 177 12.38 -3.96 8.09
CA LEU A 177 11.12 -3.80 8.80
C LEU A 177 10.32 -5.10 8.85
N ILE A 178 10.27 -5.82 7.74
CA ILE A 178 9.55 -7.10 7.66
C ILE A 178 10.21 -8.15 8.57
N PRO A 179 11.51 -8.50 8.45
CA PRO A 179 12.13 -9.49 9.32
C PRO A 179 12.09 -9.13 10.82
N GLU A 180 12.38 -7.88 11.17
CA GLU A 180 12.58 -7.50 12.58
C GLU A 180 11.26 -7.24 13.30
N PHE A 181 10.29 -6.59 12.65
CA PHE A 181 9.09 -6.11 13.31
C PHE A 181 7.84 -6.89 12.93
N GLU A 182 7.68 -7.30 11.67
CA GLU A 182 6.41 -7.88 11.22
C GLU A 182 6.42 -9.42 11.18
N ALA A 183 7.55 -10.03 10.84
CA ALA A 183 7.69 -11.48 10.72
C ALA A 183 7.35 -12.22 12.01
N GLY A 184 7.78 -11.70 13.16
CA GLY A 184 7.48 -12.30 14.48
C GLY A 184 5.99 -12.34 14.79
N LYS A 185 5.25 -11.34 14.32
CA LYS A 185 3.80 -11.26 14.49
C LYS A 185 3.07 -12.19 13.52
N MET A 186 3.58 -12.30 12.29
CA MET A 186 2.98 -13.12 11.23
C MET A 186 3.22 -14.61 11.45
N PHE A 187 4.47 -14.99 11.69
CA PHE A 187 4.90 -16.39 11.67
C PHE A 187 5.34 -16.90 13.04
N GLY A 188 5.42 -16.02 14.05
CA GLY A 188 6.00 -16.31 15.36
C GLY A 188 7.50 -16.04 15.41
N SER A 189 8.02 -15.79 16.61
CA SER A 189 9.44 -15.48 16.85
C SER A 189 10.41 -16.52 16.25
N PRO A 190 10.17 -17.85 16.39
CA PRO A 190 11.06 -18.84 15.81
C PRO A 190 11.13 -18.82 14.27
N ALA A 191 10.03 -18.50 13.58
CA ALA A 191 10.02 -18.40 12.12
C ALA A 191 10.62 -17.07 11.64
N ALA A 192 10.44 -15.99 12.41
CA ALA A 192 10.97 -14.67 12.08
C ALA A 192 12.50 -14.63 12.02
N SER A 193 13.17 -15.29 12.96
CA SER A 193 14.64 -15.36 12.98
C SER A 193 15.22 -16.04 11.73
N LEU A 194 14.45 -16.88 11.06
CA LEU A 194 14.84 -17.52 9.80
C LEU A 194 14.78 -16.54 8.63
N LEU A 195 13.82 -15.61 8.66
CA LEU A 195 13.63 -14.61 7.62
C LEU A 195 14.73 -13.54 7.62
N THR A 196 15.37 -13.29 8.77
CA THR A 196 16.50 -12.36 8.90
C THR A 196 17.73 -12.77 8.07
N GLY A 197 17.83 -14.06 7.69
CA GLY A 197 18.95 -14.58 6.88
C GLY A 197 18.61 -14.85 5.41
N ILE A 198 17.35 -14.70 5.00
CA ILE A 198 16.88 -15.02 3.64
C ILE A 198 16.88 -13.75 2.79
N PHE A 199 17.26 -13.89 1.52
CA PHE A 199 17.09 -12.82 0.53
C PHE A 199 15.61 -12.66 0.18
N LEU A 200 14.88 -11.90 1.01
CA LEU A 200 13.45 -11.63 0.81
C LEU A 200 13.13 -10.83 -0.46
N GLN A 201 14.15 -10.33 -1.15
CA GLN A 201 14.01 -9.47 -2.33
C GLN A 201 13.31 -10.17 -3.49
N ASP A 202 13.45 -11.49 -3.57
CA ASP A 202 12.87 -12.29 -4.66
C ASP A 202 11.45 -12.77 -4.36
N VAL A 203 11.02 -12.71 -3.09
CA VAL A 203 9.71 -13.22 -2.63
C VAL A 203 8.80 -12.12 -2.10
N VAL A 204 9.34 -10.95 -1.80
CA VAL A 204 8.61 -9.81 -1.25
C VAL A 204 8.63 -8.66 -2.25
N ASN A 205 7.45 -8.27 -2.69
CA ASN A 205 7.23 -7.09 -3.51
C ASN A 205 6.65 -5.97 -2.63
N VAL A 206 7.31 -4.80 -2.62
CA VAL A 206 6.90 -3.64 -1.82
C VAL A 206 6.66 -2.47 -2.74
N GLN A 207 5.44 -1.96 -2.74
CA GLN A 207 5.04 -0.87 -3.62
C GLN A 207 4.35 0.23 -2.83
N GLU A 208 4.74 1.48 -3.06
CA GLU A 208 4.07 2.61 -2.43
C GLU A 208 2.67 2.79 -3.02
N VAL A 209 1.70 3.11 -2.17
CA VAL A 209 0.36 3.47 -2.59
C VAL A 209 0.10 4.95 -2.29
N LEU A 210 -0.72 5.57 -3.12
CA LEU A 210 -1.15 6.95 -2.93
C LEU A 210 -2.66 7.00 -2.70
N ASN A 211 -3.15 8.18 -2.33
CA ASN A 211 -4.58 8.45 -2.28
C ASN A 211 -5.10 8.86 -3.68
N TRP A 212 -6.38 8.67 -3.93
CA TRP A 212 -7.03 9.06 -5.19
C TRP A 212 -6.91 10.57 -5.50
N PRO A 213 -6.96 11.49 -4.52
CA PRO A 213 -6.71 12.92 -4.77
C PRO A 213 -5.32 13.26 -5.32
N SER A 214 -4.36 12.33 -5.31
CA SER A 214 -3.06 12.52 -5.96
C SER A 214 -3.13 12.44 -7.49
N LEU A 215 -4.24 11.95 -8.06
CA LEU A 215 -4.48 12.02 -9.51
C LEU A 215 -4.81 13.47 -9.89
N HIS A 216 -4.14 14.00 -10.91
CA HIS A 216 -4.40 15.32 -11.50
C HIS A 216 -5.60 15.26 -12.44
N LEU A 217 -6.75 14.85 -11.90
CA LEU A 217 -8.01 14.69 -12.58
C LEU A 217 -8.92 15.89 -12.29
N ASP A 218 -9.35 16.59 -13.32
CA ASP A 218 -10.32 17.68 -13.19
C ASP A 218 -11.76 17.14 -13.14
N PHE A 219 -12.05 16.13 -13.97
CA PHE A 219 -13.30 15.38 -13.99
C PHE A 219 -13.09 14.02 -14.66
N ALA A 220 -14.02 13.08 -14.47
CA ALA A 220 -14.08 11.81 -15.19
C ALA A 220 -15.45 11.59 -15.83
N ILE A 221 -15.46 10.89 -16.96
CA ILE A 221 -16.67 10.35 -17.58
C ILE A 221 -16.68 8.86 -17.25
N ALA A 222 -17.63 8.43 -16.42
CA ALA A 222 -17.78 7.04 -16.02
C ALA A 222 -19.21 6.58 -16.32
N GLY A 223 -19.37 5.32 -16.72
CA GLY A 223 -20.67 4.74 -17.00
C GLY A 223 -20.57 3.28 -17.41
N VAL A 224 -21.70 2.59 -17.39
CA VAL A 224 -21.82 1.19 -17.83
C VAL A 224 -21.92 1.09 -19.35
N ASP A 225 -21.74 -0.11 -19.89
CA ASP A 225 -21.88 -0.36 -21.33
C ASP A 225 -23.18 0.22 -21.89
N ASN A 226 -23.08 0.86 -23.06
CA ASN A 226 -24.21 1.45 -23.80
C ASN A 226 -24.95 2.61 -23.09
N CYS A 227 -24.36 3.27 -22.08
CA CYS A 227 -24.98 4.44 -21.45
C CYS A 227 -24.65 5.80 -22.08
N GLY A 228 -23.93 5.81 -23.22
CA GLY A 228 -23.64 7.03 -23.99
C GLY A 228 -22.39 7.80 -23.57
N THR A 229 -21.52 7.22 -22.74
CA THR A 229 -20.22 7.80 -22.34
C THR A 229 -19.36 8.18 -23.54
N THR A 230 -19.32 7.34 -24.59
CA THR A 230 -18.59 7.61 -25.84
C THR A 230 -19.10 8.85 -26.57
N SER A 231 -20.43 9.02 -26.64
CA SER A 231 -21.04 10.18 -27.30
C SER A 231 -20.76 11.47 -26.52
N LEU A 232 -20.82 11.40 -25.19
CA LEU A 232 -20.47 12.52 -24.31
C LEU A 232 -18.99 12.90 -24.45
N HIS A 233 -18.09 11.90 -24.43
CA HIS A 233 -16.66 12.10 -24.64
C HIS A 233 -16.39 12.84 -25.96
N ARG A 234 -16.94 12.35 -27.08
CA ARG A 234 -16.78 12.98 -28.41
C ARG A 234 -17.32 14.40 -28.48
N ASN A 235 -18.40 14.70 -27.75
CA ASN A 235 -18.95 16.05 -27.71
C ASN A 235 -18.01 17.00 -26.94
N LEU A 236 -17.56 16.58 -25.75
CA LEU A 236 -16.64 17.36 -24.92
C LEU A 236 -15.25 17.53 -25.55
N GLU A 237 -14.80 16.56 -26.34
CA GLU A 237 -13.50 16.61 -27.02
C GLU A 237 -13.42 17.78 -28.03
N GLN A 238 -14.56 18.27 -28.53
CA GLN A 238 -14.65 19.44 -29.41
C GLN A 238 -14.32 20.75 -28.70
N HIS A 239 -14.35 20.79 -27.36
CA HIS A 239 -14.03 21.96 -26.58
C HIS A 239 -12.50 22.14 -26.46
N PRO A 240 -11.93 23.29 -26.85
CA PRO A 240 -10.48 23.52 -26.81
C PRO A 240 -9.91 23.47 -25.39
N GLU A 241 -10.72 23.76 -24.37
CA GLU A 241 -10.33 23.78 -22.96
C GLU A 241 -10.28 22.40 -22.29
N ILE A 242 -10.83 21.36 -22.92
CA ILE A 242 -10.95 20.02 -22.32
C ILE A 242 -9.94 19.05 -22.91
N ALA A 243 -8.97 18.57 -22.13
CA ALA A 243 -8.07 17.50 -22.57
C ALA A 243 -8.39 16.18 -21.85
N PHE A 244 -8.49 15.09 -22.62
CA PHE A 244 -8.68 13.73 -22.10
C PHE A 244 -7.37 12.94 -22.07
N SER A 245 -7.24 11.98 -21.14
CA SER A 245 -6.08 11.08 -21.05
C SER A 245 -5.95 10.15 -22.26
N SER A 246 -7.07 9.79 -22.87
CA SER A 246 -7.11 8.89 -24.02
C SER A 246 -8.35 9.19 -24.89
N SER A 247 -8.32 8.74 -26.15
CA SER A 247 -9.44 8.79 -27.08
C SER A 247 -10.37 7.57 -26.98
N GLU A 248 -10.01 6.59 -26.14
CA GLU A 248 -10.72 5.33 -25.92
C GLU A 248 -11.11 5.22 -24.44
N GLU A 249 -11.65 4.06 -24.03
CA GLU A 249 -11.86 3.80 -22.62
C GLU A 249 -10.51 3.71 -21.89
N ASP A 250 -10.38 4.42 -20.78
CA ASP A 250 -9.13 4.42 -20.01
C ASP A 250 -9.01 3.12 -19.21
N PHE A 251 -8.23 2.18 -19.75
CA PHE A 251 -7.96 0.88 -19.12
C PHE A 251 -7.28 0.99 -17.75
N PHE A 252 -6.74 2.15 -17.39
CA PHE A 252 -6.19 2.41 -16.06
C PHE A 252 -7.14 1.93 -14.95
N PHE A 253 -8.43 2.21 -15.09
CA PHE A 253 -9.44 1.86 -14.09
C PHE A 253 -10.03 0.45 -14.27
N VAL A 254 -9.74 -0.25 -15.37
CA VAL A 254 -10.42 -1.48 -15.80
C VAL A 254 -9.54 -2.74 -15.73
N SER A 255 -8.22 -2.64 -15.93
CA SER A 255 -7.32 -3.79 -15.80
C SER A 255 -6.39 -3.69 -14.60
N ASP A 256 -5.89 -2.50 -14.32
CA ASP A 256 -4.72 -2.33 -13.45
C ASP A 256 -5.09 -2.00 -12.00
N VAL A 257 -6.32 -1.51 -11.79
CA VAL A 257 -6.79 -1.02 -10.49
C VAL A 257 -8.13 -1.65 -10.08
N VAL A 258 -8.71 -2.53 -10.91
CA VAL A 258 -10.02 -3.18 -10.64
C VAL A 258 -10.03 -4.03 -9.39
N HIS A 259 -8.89 -4.36 -8.79
CA HIS A 259 -8.89 -5.05 -7.51
C HIS A 259 -8.33 -4.18 -6.39
N ARG A 260 -8.10 -2.88 -6.57
CA ARG A 260 -7.41 -2.06 -5.58
C ARG A 260 -8.31 -0.98 -4.97
N LEU A 261 -8.19 -0.81 -3.66
CA LEU A 261 -8.83 0.28 -2.94
C LEU A 261 -8.03 1.58 -3.07
N LEU A 262 -6.72 1.45 -3.32
CA LEU A 262 -5.77 2.56 -3.48
C LEU A 262 -4.85 2.33 -4.68
N PRO A 263 -4.59 3.35 -5.49
CA PRO A 263 -3.68 3.22 -6.62
C PRO A 263 -2.22 3.15 -6.17
N LEU A 264 -1.39 2.46 -6.95
CA LEU A 264 0.05 2.52 -6.78
C LEU A 264 0.58 3.92 -7.09
N ARG A 265 1.65 4.31 -6.42
CA ARG A 265 2.36 5.54 -6.75
C ARG A 265 2.81 5.57 -8.21
N SER A 266 3.41 4.49 -8.70
CA SER A 266 3.86 4.36 -10.09
C SER A 266 2.71 4.54 -11.08
N GLN A 267 1.53 3.99 -10.77
CA GLN A 267 0.31 4.15 -11.55
C GLN A 267 -0.14 5.62 -11.59
N VAL A 268 -0.21 6.29 -10.43
CA VAL A 268 -0.59 7.71 -10.33
C VAL A 268 0.39 8.61 -11.07
N GLU A 269 1.70 8.40 -10.91
CA GLU A 269 2.74 9.20 -11.56
C GLU A 269 2.69 9.04 -13.09
N GLU A 270 2.52 7.83 -13.60
CA GLU A 270 2.38 7.58 -15.04
C GLU A 270 1.10 8.20 -15.60
N PHE A 271 -0.03 8.08 -14.88
CA PHE A 271 -1.28 8.73 -15.26
C PHE A 271 -1.13 10.24 -15.35
N ASN A 272 -0.59 10.87 -14.30
CA ASN A 272 -0.37 12.32 -14.24
C ASN A 272 0.57 12.80 -15.35
N ARG A 273 1.60 12.02 -15.68
CA ARG A 273 2.52 12.29 -16.79
C ARG A 273 1.79 12.26 -18.14
N ARG A 274 0.93 11.28 -18.39
CA ARG A 274 0.14 11.18 -19.63
C ARG A 274 -0.82 12.35 -19.79
N ILE A 275 -1.53 12.72 -18.71
CA ILE A 275 -2.44 13.86 -18.70
C ILE A 275 -1.69 15.17 -19.03
N ALA A 276 -0.52 15.39 -18.44
CA ALA A 276 0.27 16.59 -18.70
C ALA A 276 0.64 16.70 -20.20
N LEU A 277 1.11 15.60 -20.79
CA LEU A 277 1.44 15.56 -22.22
C LEU A 277 0.23 15.79 -23.12
N ALA A 278 -0.93 15.24 -22.76
CA ALA A 278 -2.17 15.45 -23.51
C ALA A 278 -2.63 16.92 -23.47
N LYS A 279 -2.54 17.57 -22.30
CA LYS A 279 -2.82 19.00 -22.12
C LYS A 279 -1.91 19.87 -22.99
N ASP A 280 -0.60 19.61 -22.96
CA ASP A 280 0.39 20.36 -23.76
C ASP A 280 0.14 20.21 -25.26
N LYS A 281 -0.13 18.98 -25.73
CA LYS A 281 -0.43 18.70 -27.14
C LYS A 281 -1.69 19.47 -27.59
N LYS A 282 -2.78 19.40 -26.82
CA LYS A 282 -4.03 20.09 -27.17
C LYS A 282 -3.88 21.61 -27.19
N TRP A 283 -3.07 22.15 -26.28
CA TRP A 283 -2.74 23.58 -26.26
C TRP A 283 -1.98 24.01 -27.52
N GLN A 284 -1.00 23.22 -27.96
CA GLN A 284 -0.24 23.48 -29.19
C GLN A 284 -1.13 23.44 -30.44
N GLU A 285 -2.01 22.44 -30.55
CA GLU A 285 -2.95 22.32 -31.66
C GLU A 285 -3.89 23.52 -31.71
N THR A 286 -4.47 23.92 -30.58
CA THR A 286 -5.40 25.06 -30.51
C THR A 286 -4.70 26.38 -30.85
N SER A 287 -3.46 26.58 -30.41
CA SER A 287 -2.70 27.81 -30.64
C SER A 287 -2.39 28.04 -32.13
N GLN A 288 -2.22 26.98 -32.92
CA GLN A 288 -1.96 27.07 -34.36
C GLN A 288 -3.15 27.58 -35.17
N PHE A 289 -4.38 27.44 -34.66
CA PHE A 289 -5.59 27.91 -35.34
C PHE A 289 -5.93 29.37 -35.07
N VAL A 290 -5.27 29.99 -34.08
CA VAL A 290 -5.53 31.37 -33.66
C VAL A 290 -4.52 32.37 -34.26
N SER A 291 -3.41 31.88 -34.81
CA SER A 291 -2.38 32.66 -35.51
C SER A 291 -2.62 32.77 -37.00
#